data_AF-A0A0M8SSV4-F1
#
_entry.id   AF-A0A0M8SSV4-F1
#
_cell.length_a   1.000
_cell.length_b   1.000
_cell.length_c   1.000
_cell.angle_alpha   90.00
_cell.angle_beta   90.00
_cell.angle_gamma   90.00
#
_symmetry.space_group_name_H-M   'P 1'
#
loop_
_entity.id
_entity.type
_entity.pdbx_description
1 polymer ?
#
loop_
_entity_poly.entity_id
_entity_poly.type
_entity_poly.pdbx_seq_one_letter_code
_entity_poly.pdbx_strand_id
1 'polypeptide(L)'
;MAVQTVQSDTFTALDTCFTTELAALIGSEPPRSLTPNRFLDLIEEVRDVLADSSLGNLQDASDELDSAATYLTDALTEPGADRPVLLARARTHLRDAIETAS
;
A
#
# COMPACT_ATOMS: atom_id res chain seq x y z
N MET A 1 25.20 -8.15 13.54
CA MET A 1 24.98 -7.55 12.20
C MET A 1 23.61 -8.02 11.74
N ALA A 2 22.61 -7.13 11.78
CA ALA A 2 21.27 -7.48 11.33
C ALA A 2 21.33 -7.68 9.81
N VAL A 3 20.97 -8.87 9.36
CA VAL A 3 20.77 -9.16 7.94
C VAL A 3 19.63 -8.26 7.51
N GLN A 4 19.93 -7.14 6.85
CA GLN A 4 18.96 -6.44 6.05
C GLN A 4 18.63 -7.43 4.95
N THR A 5 17.59 -8.23 5.18
CA THR A 5 16.97 -9.03 4.15
C THR A 5 16.68 -8.04 3.04
N VAL A 6 17.32 -8.25 1.88
CA VAL A 6 16.97 -7.58 0.64
C VAL A 6 15.52 -7.97 0.41
N GLN A 7 14.62 -7.17 0.97
CA GLN A 7 13.20 -7.34 0.86
C GLN A 7 12.94 -7.09 -0.61
N SER A 8 12.87 -8.18 -1.37
CA SER A 8 12.73 -8.09 -2.82
C SER A 8 11.51 -7.22 -3.06
N ASP A 9 11.69 -6.08 -3.75
CA ASP A 9 10.61 -5.16 -4.12
C ASP A 9 9.66 -5.92 -5.05
N THR A 10 8.83 -6.72 -4.42
CA THR A 10 7.93 -7.70 -5.00
C THR A 10 6.60 -7.46 -4.36
N PHE A 11 5.56 -7.65 -5.15
CA PHE A 11 4.20 -7.38 -4.73
C PHE A 11 3.85 -8.11 -3.42
N THR A 12 4.25 -9.37 -3.28
CA THR A 12 4.03 -10.18 -2.07
C THR A 12 4.75 -9.63 -0.84
N ALA A 13 5.94 -9.03 -1.00
CA ALA A 13 6.68 -8.45 0.11
C ALA A 13 6.02 -7.16 0.61
N LEU A 14 5.43 -6.36 -0.28
CA LEU A 14 4.62 -5.20 0.08
C LEU A 14 3.33 -5.62 0.78
N ASP A 15 2.61 -6.58 0.18
CA ASP A 15 1.39 -7.15 0.75
C ASP A 15 1.63 -7.66 2.18
N THR A 16 2.65 -8.49 2.39
CA THR A 16 2.92 -9.06 3.73
C THR A 16 3.28 -7.99 4.76
N CYS A 17 4.00 -6.93 4.36
CA CYS A 17 4.40 -5.87 5.27
C CYS A 17 3.24 -4.95 5.64
N PHE A 18 2.48 -4.48 4.65
CA PHE A 18 1.55 -3.38 4.86
C PHE A 18 0.12 -3.83 5.14
N THR A 19 -0.28 -5.05 4.77
CA THR A 19 -1.66 -5.53 4.95
C THR A 19 -2.15 -5.41 6.39
N THR A 20 -1.30 -5.74 7.37
CA THR A 20 -1.70 -5.68 8.79
C THR A 20 -1.86 -4.23 9.26
N GLU A 21 -0.95 -3.35 8.87
CA GLU A 21 -0.98 -1.93 9.28
C GLU A 21 -2.15 -1.20 8.61
N LEU A 22 -2.37 -1.42 7.30
CA LEU A 22 -3.49 -0.87 6.56
C LEU A 22 -4.84 -1.34 7.13
N ALA A 23 -4.99 -2.63 7.42
CA ALA A 23 -6.22 -3.14 8.03
C ALA A 23 -6.46 -2.54 9.43
N ALA A 24 -5.37 -2.31 10.19
CA ALA A 24 -5.46 -1.67 11.50
C ALA A 24 -5.93 -0.21 11.43
N LEU A 25 -5.60 0.54 10.37
CA LEU A 25 -6.03 1.93 10.19
C LEU A 25 -7.56 2.07 10.13
N ILE A 26 -8.24 1.09 9.55
CA ILE A 26 -9.71 1.08 9.43
C ILE A 26 -10.40 0.16 10.45
N GLY A 27 -9.64 -0.47 11.35
CA GLY A 27 -10.17 -1.43 12.32
C GLY A 27 -10.72 -2.72 11.70
N SER A 28 -10.34 -3.05 10.46
CA SER A 28 -10.72 -4.28 9.77
C SER A 28 -9.78 -5.44 10.11
N GLU A 29 -10.27 -6.66 9.95
CA GLU A 29 -9.43 -7.86 10.09
C GLU A 29 -8.53 -8.00 8.86
N PRO A 30 -7.21 -8.22 9.01
CA PRO A 30 -6.32 -8.37 7.88
C PRO A 30 -6.78 -9.57 7.06
N PRO A 31 -6.94 -9.40 5.76
CA PRO A 31 -7.67 -10.39 5.03
C PRO A 31 -6.74 -11.64 4.87
N ARG A 32 -7.29 -12.88 4.79
CA ARG A 32 -6.54 -14.18 4.78
C ARG A 32 -5.82 -14.71 3.50
N SER A 33 -5.84 -14.05 2.33
CA SER A 33 -5.40 -14.54 1.00
C SER A 33 -4.39 -13.62 0.28
N LEU A 34 -3.21 -14.13 -0.08
CA LEU A 34 -2.09 -13.33 -0.62
C LEU A 34 -2.15 -13.11 -2.15
N THR A 35 -3.24 -12.53 -2.67
CA THR A 35 -3.39 -12.26 -4.11
C THR A 35 -3.17 -10.77 -4.44
N PRO A 36 -2.48 -10.41 -5.55
CA PRO A 36 -2.17 -9.02 -5.86
C PRO A 36 -3.38 -8.08 -5.92
N ASN A 37 -4.45 -8.52 -6.59
CA ASN A 37 -5.70 -7.74 -6.70
C ASN A 37 -6.29 -7.42 -5.32
N ARG A 38 -6.09 -8.32 -4.37
CA ARG A 38 -6.68 -8.21 -3.05
C ARG A 38 -5.94 -7.24 -2.14
N PHE A 39 -4.63 -7.10 -2.35
CA PHE A 39 -3.89 -6.01 -1.72
C PHE A 39 -4.34 -4.66 -2.27
N LEU A 40 -4.58 -4.57 -3.59
CA LEU A 40 -5.16 -3.37 -4.20
C LEU A 40 -6.54 -3.07 -3.63
N ASP A 41 -7.43 -4.06 -3.58
CA ASP A 41 -8.77 -3.91 -2.99
C ASP A 41 -8.70 -3.37 -1.54
N LEU A 42 -7.74 -3.85 -0.73
CA LEU A 42 -7.53 -3.35 0.63
C LEU A 42 -7.04 -1.90 0.65
N ILE A 43 -6.09 -1.54 -0.21
CA ILE A 43 -5.59 -0.16 -0.32
C ILE A 43 -6.73 0.78 -0.72
N GLU A 44 -7.56 0.38 -1.69
CA GLU A 44 -8.73 1.15 -2.13
C GLU A 44 -9.77 1.29 -1.01
N GLU A 45 -10.05 0.22 -0.26
CA GLU A 45 -10.96 0.26 0.90
C GLU A 45 -10.46 1.23 1.97
N VAL A 46 -9.16 1.16 2.32
CA VAL A 46 -8.56 2.05 3.31
C VAL A 46 -8.58 3.50 2.80
N ARG A 47 -8.20 3.73 1.54
CA ARG A 47 -8.28 5.05 0.90
C ARG A 47 -9.67 5.64 1.03
N ASP A 48 -10.71 4.89 0.69
CA ASP A 48 -12.09 5.38 0.69
C ASP A 48 -12.55 5.74 2.12
N VAL A 49 -12.18 4.95 3.12
CA VAL A 49 -12.46 5.25 4.55
C VAL A 49 -11.70 6.49 5.02
N LEU A 50 -10.43 6.62 4.64
CA LEU A 50 -9.61 7.77 5.02
C LEU A 50 -10.07 9.06 4.34
N ALA A 51 -10.50 8.98 3.08
CA ALA A 51 -11.03 10.10 2.31
C ALA A 51 -12.38 10.63 2.85
N ASP A 52 -13.23 9.74 3.39
CA ASP A 52 -14.49 10.13 4.05
C ASP A 52 -14.26 10.85 5.39
N SER A 53 -13.05 10.74 5.95
CA SER A 53 -12.72 11.39 7.20
C SER A 53 -12.66 12.92 7.09
N SER A 54 -13.10 13.60 8.15
CA SER A 54 -12.98 15.06 8.28
C SER A 54 -11.62 15.52 8.82
N LEU A 55 -10.70 14.59 9.09
CA LEU A 55 -9.35 14.89 9.54
C LEU A 55 -8.44 15.08 8.34
N GLY A 56 -7.80 16.25 8.23
CA GLY A 56 -6.96 16.60 7.08
C GLY A 56 -5.79 15.64 6.86
N ASN A 57 -5.18 15.11 7.92
CA ASN A 57 -4.11 14.12 7.79
C ASN A 57 -4.61 12.78 7.23
N LEU A 58 -5.86 12.41 7.49
CA LEU A 58 -6.43 11.19 6.90
C LEU A 58 -6.75 11.39 5.42
N GLN A 59 -7.17 12.59 5.01
CA GLN A 59 -7.28 12.94 3.59
C GLN A 59 -5.92 12.90 2.89
N ASP A 60 -4.89 13.50 3.48
CA ASP A 60 -3.53 13.44 2.93
C ASP A 60 -3.03 11.98 2.82
N ALA A 61 -3.28 11.15 3.83
CA ALA A 61 -2.97 9.72 3.79
C ALA A 61 -3.76 8.99 2.69
N SER A 62 -4.99 9.40 2.39
CA SER A 62 -5.79 8.83 1.30
C SER A 62 -5.18 9.13 -0.08
N ASP A 63 -4.66 10.35 -0.29
CA ASP A 63 -3.96 10.72 -1.54
C ASP A 63 -2.68 9.89 -1.75
N GLU A 64 -1.96 9.61 -0.66
CA GLU A 64 -0.80 8.73 -0.68
C GLU A 64 -1.19 7.28 -1.04
N LEU A 65 -2.29 6.76 -0.49
CA LEU A 65 -2.81 5.43 -0.84
C LEU A 65 -3.28 5.35 -2.30
N ASP A 66 -3.91 6.40 -2.83
CA ASP A 66 -4.31 6.46 -4.23
C ASP A 66 -3.09 6.42 -5.18
N SER A 67 -2.05 7.16 -4.83
CA SER A 67 -0.76 7.14 -5.54
C SER A 67 -0.12 5.75 -5.49
N ALA A 68 -0.12 5.10 -4.33
CA ALA A 68 0.38 3.74 -4.18
C ALA A 68 -0.39 2.73 -5.04
N ALA A 69 -1.73 2.80 -5.04
CA ALA A 69 -2.59 1.92 -5.82
C ALA A 69 -2.35 2.07 -7.34
N THR A 70 -2.12 3.31 -7.79
CA THR A 70 -1.77 3.61 -9.19
C THR A 70 -0.46 2.93 -9.59
N TYR A 71 0.62 3.12 -8.83
CA TYR A 71 1.91 2.49 -9.14
C TYR A 71 1.87 0.96 -9.08
N LEU A 72 1.10 0.39 -8.14
CA LEU A 72 0.91 -1.06 -8.04
C LEU A 72 0.12 -1.61 -9.23
N THR A 73 -0.88 -0.88 -9.70
CA THR A 73 -1.68 -1.23 -10.88
C THR A 73 -0.85 -1.16 -12.15
N ASP A 74 -0.06 -0.10 -12.34
CA ASP A 74 0.87 0.02 -13.48
C ASP A 74 1.89 -1.13 -13.47
N ALA A 75 2.41 -1.49 -12.28
CA ALA A 75 3.35 -2.60 -12.11
C ALA A 75 2.77 -3.98 -12.47
N LEU A 76 1.44 -4.12 -12.48
CA LEU A 76 0.72 -5.34 -12.87
C LEU A 76 0.27 -5.34 -14.33
N THR A 77 -0.06 -4.17 -14.87
CA THR A 77 -0.74 -4.03 -16.17
C THR A 77 0.18 -3.65 -17.31
N GLU A 78 1.32 -3.00 -17.06
CA GLU A 78 2.24 -2.55 -18.11
C GLU A 78 3.45 -3.50 -18.31
N PRO A 79 3.45 -4.35 -19.36
CA PRO A 79 4.60 -5.15 -19.73
C PRO A 79 5.66 -4.27 -20.40
N GLY A 80 6.55 -3.67 -19.59
CA GLY A 80 7.65 -2.83 -20.07
C GLY A 80 8.00 -1.67 -19.14
N ALA A 81 7.13 -1.35 -18.18
CA ALA A 81 7.46 -0.41 -17.14
C ALA A 81 8.55 -0.99 -16.22
N ASP A 82 9.39 -0.11 -15.65
CA ASP A 82 10.38 -0.47 -14.65
C ASP A 82 9.68 -0.92 -13.36
N ARG A 83 9.20 -2.16 -13.36
CA ARG A 83 8.45 -2.78 -12.26
C ARG A 83 9.15 -2.62 -10.90
N PRO A 84 10.49 -2.75 -10.78
CA PRO A 84 11.17 -2.47 -9.51
C PRO A 84 11.03 -1.02 -9.06
N VAL A 85 11.06 -0.06 -9.99
CA VAL A 85 10.91 1.37 -9.69
C VAL A 85 9.47 1.67 -9.25
N LEU A 86 8.48 1.10 -9.95
CA LEU A 86 7.07 1.24 -9.56
C LEU A 86 6.79 0.66 -8.18
N LEU A 87 7.33 -0.52 -7.87
CA LEU A 87 7.17 -1.16 -6.56
C LEU A 87 7.89 -0.39 -5.45
N ALA A 88 9.06 0.19 -5.73
CA ALA A 88 9.75 1.06 -4.79
C ALA A 88 8.96 2.35 -4.51
N ARG A 89 8.35 2.97 -5.53
CA ARG A 89 7.47 4.14 -5.35
C ARG A 89 6.23 3.80 -4.55
N ALA A 90 5.55 2.70 -4.90
CA ALA A 90 4.40 2.21 -4.15
C ALA A 90 4.75 1.99 -2.67
N ARG A 91 5.91 1.42 -2.38
CA ARG A 91 6.40 1.23 -1.01
C ARG A 91 6.54 2.54 -0.24
N THR A 92 7.09 3.58 -0.86
CA THR A 92 7.25 4.90 -0.24
C THR A 92 5.89 5.48 0.10
N HIS A 93 4.98 5.53 -0.87
CA HIS A 93 3.62 6.05 -0.65
C HIS A 93 2.84 5.26 0.41
N LEU A 94 2.94 3.93 0.43
CA LEU A 94 2.31 3.10 1.46
C LEU A 94 2.82 3.43 2.87
N ARG A 95 4.13 3.66 2.99
CA ARG A 95 4.75 4.03 4.27
C ARG A 95 4.32 5.43 4.69
N ASP A 96 4.38 6.39 3.77
CA ASP A 96 4.02 7.78 4.04
C ASP A 96 2.53 7.90 4.42
N ALA A 97 1.65 7.12 3.77
CA ALA A 97 0.23 7.02 4.15
C ALA A 97 0.04 6.56 5.60
N ILE A 98 0.75 5.50 6.01
CA ILE A 98 0.66 4.97 7.38
C ILE A 98 1.22 5.97 8.40
N GLU A 99 2.37 6.58 8.11
CA GLU A 99 2.98 7.59 8.99
C GLU A 99 2.08 8.84 9.12
N THR A 100 1.37 9.23 8.06
CA THR A 100 0.45 10.38 8.06
C THR A 100 -0.88 10.08 8.75
N ALA A 101 -1.36 8.83 8.64
CA ALA A 101 -2.60 8.39 9.28
C ALA A 101 -2.46 8.03 10.77
N SER A 102 -1.23 7.84 11.27
CA SER A 102 -0.93 7.45 12.65
C SER A 102 -1.00 8.57 13.69
#